data_AF-D8M589-F1
#
_entry.id   AF-D8M589-F1
#
_cell.length_a   1.000
_cell.length_b   1.000
_cell.length_c   1.000
_cell.angle_alpha   90.00
_cell.angle_beta   90.00
_cell.angle_gamma   90.00
#
_symmetry.space_group_name_H-M   'P 1'
#
loop_
_entity.id
_entity.type
_entity.pdbx_description
1 polymer ?
#
loop_
_entity_poly.entity_id
_entity_poly.type
_entity_poly.pdbx_seq_one_letter_code
_entity_poly.pdbx_strand_id
1 'polypeptide(L)'
;MNKQTPTENPPGEEKRDVRPWLPEERQKFYECFAKHYKKFNIISEMIPTRSFTQVRQFFYRETKRIQGLLGDSQNIINWDDKDHVICVFNSYSTLIKNGSDPAKVMKSKRYIERLKHKIEGINKRRLAQQERERQKLELARLENEKNAALYSLLLISI
;
A
#
# COMPACT_ATOMS: atom_id res chain seq x y z
N MET A 1 -55.94 10.72 -36.99
CA MET A 1 -54.81 9.79 -37.22
C MET A 1 -53.61 10.32 -36.43
N ASN A 2 -53.45 9.88 -35.19
CA ASN A 2 -52.40 10.35 -34.27
C ASN A 2 -51.21 9.39 -34.35
N LYS A 3 -50.03 9.93 -34.69
CA LYS A 3 -48.75 9.21 -34.67
C LYS A 3 -48.22 9.18 -33.24
N GLN A 4 -48.02 8.00 -32.68
CA GLN A 4 -47.27 7.79 -31.43
C GLN A 4 -45.92 7.15 -31.79
N THR A 5 -44.83 7.86 -31.50
CA THR A 5 -43.47 7.34 -31.48
C THR A 5 -43.20 6.65 -30.13
N PRO A 6 -42.58 5.45 -30.08
CA PRO A 6 -42.17 4.84 -28.82
C PRO A 6 -40.87 5.48 -28.32
N THR A 7 -40.89 5.96 -27.08
CA THR A 7 -39.71 6.32 -26.30
C THR A 7 -38.92 5.07 -25.91
N GLU A 8 -37.71 4.93 -26.47
CA GLU A 8 -36.72 3.95 -26.04
C GLU A 8 -36.17 4.33 -24.65
N ASN A 9 -36.28 3.41 -23.70
CA ASN A 9 -35.61 3.50 -22.40
C ASN A 9 -34.09 3.31 -22.59
N PRO A 10 -33.23 3.97 -21.78
CA PRO A 10 -31.79 3.82 -21.92
C PRO A 10 -31.35 2.37 -21.62
N PRO A 11 -30.26 1.88 -22.27
CA PRO A 11 -29.83 0.49 -22.17
C PRO A 11 -29.54 0.12 -20.73
N GLY A 12 -30.20 -0.94 -20.26
CA GLY A 12 -30.03 -1.51 -18.95
C GLY A 12 -28.54 -1.75 -18.65
N GLU A 13 -28.15 -1.41 -17.44
CA GLU A 13 -26.88 -1.84 -16.85
C GLU A 13 -26.85 -3.38 -16.92
N GLU A 14 -26.19 -3.91 -17.97
CA GLU A 14 -25.73 -5.28 -17.98
C GLU A 14 -24.96 -5.48 -16.68
N LYS A 15 -25.52 -6.29 -15.78
CA LYS A 15 -24.83 -6.79 -14.60
C LYS A 15 -23.61 -7.54 -15.14
N ARG A 16 -22.49 -6.83 -15.29
CA ARG A 16 -21.23 -7.40 -15.79
C ARG A 16 -20.95 -8.58 -14.87
N ASP A 17 -20.97 -9.78 -15.42
CA ASP A 17 -20.56 -10.97 -14.69
C ASP A 17 -19.11 -10.77 -14.26
N VAL A 18 -18.93 -10.29 -13.03
CA VAL A 18 -17.61 -10.06 -12.47
C VAL A 18 -17.05 -11.43 -12.13
N ARG A 19 -16.36 -12.03 -13.10
CA ARG A 19 -15.60 -13.27 -12.92
C ARG A 19 -14.90 -13.25 -11.54
N PRO A 20 -15.21 -14.19 -10.63
CA PRO A 20 -14.62 -14.23 -9.29
C PRO A 20 -13.09 -14.29 -9.34
N TRP A 21 -12.42 -13.67 -8.36
CA TRP A 21 -10.95 -13.72 -8.25
C TRP A 21 -10.49 -15.12 -7.84
N LEU A 22 -9.66 -15.75 -8.66
CA LEU A 22 -9.10 -17.06 -8.33
C LEU A 22 -8.09 -16.95 -7.17
N PRO A 23 -7.90 -17.99 -6.36
CA PRO A 23 -6.91 -17.98 -5.27
C PRO A 23 -5.50 -17.60 -5.74
N GLU A 24 -5.08 -18.09 -6.90
CA GLU A 24 -3.77 -17.84 -7.51
C GLU A 24 -3.63 -16.36 -7.90
N GLU A 25 -4.68 -15.78 -8.49
CA GLU A 25 -4.71 -14.35 -8.87
C GLU A 25 -4.63 -13.45 -7.63
N ARG A 26 -5.35 -13.81 -6.55
CA ARG A 26 -5.29 -13.09 -5.28
C ARG A 26 -3.90 -13.15 -4.68
N GLN A 27 -3.30 -14.34 -4.64
CA GLN A 27 -1.97 -14.53 -4.11
C GLN A 27 -0.93 -13.72 -4.91
N LYS A 28 -1.02 -13.77 -6.24
CA LYS A 28 -0.16 -12.96 -7.12
C LYS A 28 -0.34 -11.47 -6.89
N PHE A 29 -1.57 -11.02 -6.67
CA PHE A 29 -1.84 -9.62 -6.33
C PHE A 29 -1.11 -9.21 -5.06
N TYR A 30 -1.20 -9.98 -3.97
CA TYR A 30 -0.54 -9.60 -2.70
C TYR A 30 0.99 -9.57 -2.83
N GLU A 31 1.59 -10.53 -3.55
CA GLU A 31 3.03 -10.56 -3.82
C GLU A 31 3.49 -9.34 -4.61
N CYS A 32 2.79 -9.02 -5.71
CA CYS A 32 3.10 -7.85 -6.53
C CYS A 32 2.82 -6.54 -5.77
N PHE A 33 1.76 -6.49 -4.96
CA PHE A 33 1.42 -5.32 -4.14
C PHE A 33 2.48 -5.03 -3.08
N ALA A 34 3.00 -6.07 -2.42
CA ALA A 34 4.10 -5.93 -1.45
C ALA A 34 5.37 -5.34 -2.07
N LYS A 35 5.68 -5.73 -3.33
CA LYS A 35 6.87 -5.26 -4.04
C LYS A 35 6.69 -3.88 -4.68
N HIS A 36 5.54 -3.62 -5.29
CA HIS A 36 5.35 -2.47 -6.18
C HIS A 36 4.43 -1.38 -5.62
N TYR A 37 3.72 -1.60 -4.51
CA TYR A 37 2.79 -0.69 -3.82
C TYR A 37 2.02 0.29 -4.71
N LYS A 38 0.74 0.00 -4.94
CA LYS A 38 -0.19 0.84 -5.74
C LYS A 38 0.27 1.18 -7.18
N LYS A 39 1.39 0.65 -7.68
CA LYS A 39 1.75 0.66 -9.11
C LYS A 39 0.88 -0.35 -9.89
N PHE A 40 -0.41 -0.06 -10.01
CA PHE A 40 -1.40 -1.01 -10.54
C PHE A 40 -1.16 -1.41 -12.00
N ASN A 41 -0.53 -0.55 -12.82
CA ASN A 41 -0.12 -0.91 -14.19
C ASN A 41 0.80 -2.14 -14.19
N ILE A 42 1.87 -2.09 -13.38
CA ILE A 42 2.81 -3.20 -13.21
C ILE A 42 2.10 -4.44 -12.66
N ILE A 43 1.19 -4.25 -11.70
CA ILE A 43 0.46 -5.38 -11.10
C ILE A 43 -0.47 -6.05 -12.12
N SER A 44 -1.13 -5.28 -13.00
CA SER A 44 -1.98 -5.85 -14.06
C SER A 44 -1.19 -6.59 -15.14
N GLU A 45 0.03 -6.13 -15.46
CA GLU A 45 0.92 -6.87 -16.37
C GLU A 45 1.31 -8.24 -15.79
N MET A 46 1.48 -8.32 -14.46
CA MET A 46 1.80 -9.57 -13.76
C MET A 46 0.61 -10.51 -13.55
N ILE A 47 -0.62 -10.05 -13.83
CA ILE A 47 -1.87 -10.81 -13.72
C ILE A 47 -2.66 -10.57 -15.02
N PRO A 48 -2.21 -11.14 -16.17
CA PRO A 48 -2.75 -10.80 -17.49
C PRO A 48 -4.24 -11.13 -17.64
N THR A 49 -4.78 -11.98 -16.77
CA THR A 49 -6.22 -12.30 -16.69
C THR A 49 -7.07 -11.20 -16.04
N ARG A 50 -6.46 -10.11 -15.58
CA ARG A 50 -7.10 -8.98 -14.89
C ARG A 50 -6.60 -7.66 -15.45
N SER A 51 -7.52 -6.84 -15.94
CA SER A 51 -7.23 -5.48 -16.38
C SER A 51 -6.78 -4.57 -15.23
N PHE A 52 -6.10 -3.47 -15.57
CA PHE A 52 -5.74 -2.39 -14.63
C PHE A 52 -6.92 -1.96 -13.75
N THR A 53 -8.08 -1.72 -14.36
CA THR A 53 -9.29 -1.29 -13.65
C THR A 53 -9.75 -2.35 -12.64
N GLN A 54 -9.72 -3.64 -13.00
CA GLN A 54 -10.10 -4.72 -12.10
C GLN A 54 -9.11 -4.87 -10.93
N VAL A 55 -7.81 -4.74 -11.19
CA VAL A 55 -6.76 -4.76 -10.15
C VAL A 55 -6.95 -3.59 -9.17
N ARG A 56 -7.19 -2.38 -9.68
CA ARG A 56 -7.46 -1.20 -8.85
C ARG A 56 -8.73 -1.38 -8.02
N GLN A 57 -9.81 -1.86 -8.61
CA GLN A 57 -11.06 -2.15 -7.89
C GLN A 57 -10.88 -3.23 -6.82
N PHE A 58 -10.10 -4.27 -7.12
CA PHE A 58 -9.74 -5.30 -6.15
C PHE A 58 -9.04 -4.68 -4.94
N PHE A 59 -8.01 -3.85 -5.15
CA PHE A 59 -7.33 -3.16 -4.04
C PHE A 59 -8.29 -2.40 -3.11
N TYR A 60 -9.23 -1.62 -3.64
CA TYR A 60 -10.16 -0.86 -2.79
C TYR A 60 -11.16 -1.74 -2.06
N ARG A 61 -11.67 -2.80 -2.70
CA ARG A 61 -12.53 -3.80 -2.02
C ARG A 61 -11.78 -4.52 -0.92
N GLU A 62 -10.55 -4.93 -1.19
CA GLU A 62 -9.68 -5.57 -0.22
C GLU A 62 -9.40 -4.67 0.98
N THR A 63 -9.06 -3.41 0.72
CA THR A 63 -8.84 -2.38 1.76
C THR A 63 -10.06 -2.25 2.66
N LYS A 64 -11.25 -2.03 2.09
CA LYS A 64 -12.50 -1.91 2.85
C LYS A 64 -12.79 -3.16 3.69
N ARG A 65 -12.54 -4.35 3.13
CA ARG A 65 -12.72 -5.61 3.85
C ARG A 65 -11.74 -5.73 5.03
N ILE A 66 -10.46 -5.43 4.82
CA ILE A 66 -9.44 -5.47 5.90
C ILE A 66 -9.80 -4.45 6.99
N GLN A 67 -10.21 -3.23 6.62
CA GLN A 67 -10.69 -2.22 7.56
C GLN A 67 -11.87 -2.73 8.39
N GLY A 68 -12.88 -3.33 7.73
CA GLY A 68 -14.03 -3.92 8.42
C GLY A 68 -13.67 -5.09 9.35
N LEU A 69 -12.66 -5.90 9.00
CA LEU A 69 -12.17 -6.97 9.85
C LEU A 69 -11.46 -6.46 11.11
N LEU A 70 -10.77 -5.32 11.02
CA LEU A 70 -10.08 -4.69 12.15
C LEU A 70 -11.03 -3.91 13.07
N GLY A 71 -12.16 -3.41 12.57
CA GLY A 71 -13.06 -2.55 13.33
C GLY A 71 -12.32 -1.32 13.87
N ASP A 72 -12.49 -1.00 15.14
CA ASP A 72 -11.85 0.15 15.79
C ASP A 72 -10.31 0.05 15.86
N SER A 73 -9.78 -1.17 15.76
CA SER A 73 -8.33 -1.39 15.77
C SER A 73 -7.63 -0.87 14.50
N GLN A 74 -8.39 -0.46 13.48
CA GLN A 74 -7.83 0.18 12.28
C GLN A 74 -7.13 1.52 12.60
N ASN A 75 -7.47 2.16 13.73
CA ASN A 75 -6.86 3.42 14.19
C ASN A 75 -5.36 3.31 14.50
N ILE A 76 -4.84 2.08 14.65
CA ILE A 76 -3.41 1.81 14.82
C ILE A 76 -2.64 2.07 13.51
N ILE A 77 -3.34 2.04 12.36
CA ILE A 77 -2.76 2.06 11.02
C ILE A 77 -2.99 3.44 10.39
N ASN A 78 -1.93 4.17 10.10
CA ASN A 78 -1.97 5.20 9.06
C ASN A 78 -2.16 4.56 7.66
N TRP A 79 -3.30 4.78 7.02
CA TRP A 79 -3.65 4.19 5.72
C TRP A 79 -3.04 4.91 4.51
N ASP A 80 -2.47 6.09 4.71
CA ASP A 80 -1.68 6.80 3.69
C ASP A 80 -0.22 6.34 3.68
N ASP A 81 0.21 5.72 4.77
CA ASP A 81 1.54 5.18 4.94
C ASP A 81 1.73 3.85 4.20
N LYS A 82 2.65 3.84 3.24
CA LYS A 82 2.98 2.66 2.43
C LYS A 82 3.33 1.44 3.29
N ASP A 83 4.20 1.60 4.28
CA ASP A 83 4.75 0.47 5.03
C ASP A 83 3.69 -0.11 5.98
N HIS A 84 2.84 0.75 6.54
CA HIS A 84 1.70 0.32 7.35
C HIS A 84 0.71 -0.50 6.52
N VAL A 85 0.34 0.01 5.35
CA VAL A 85 -0.60 -0.67 4.44
C VAL A 85 -0.02 -2.01 3.98
N ILE A 86 1.26 -2.05 3.59
CA ILE A 86 1.93 -3.31 3.24
C ILE A 86 1.95 -4.28 4.42
N CYS A 87 2.24 -3.80 5.63
CA CYS A 87 2.28 -4.64 6.83
C CYS A 87 0.95 -5.37 7.07
N VAL A 88 -0.18 -4.65 6.99
CA VAL A 88 -1.50 -5.26 7.19
C VAL A 88 -1.89 -6.16 6.03
N PHE A 89 -1.62 -5.77 4.77
CA PHE A 89 -1.90 -6.59 3.59
C PHE A 89 -1.11 -7.90 3.60
N ASN A 90 0.17 -7.88 3.97
CA ASN A 90 1.01 -9.08 4.06
C ASN A 90 0.50 -10.02 5.17
N SER A 91 0.11 -9.45 6.30
CA SER A 91 -0.50 -10.23 7.38
C SER A 91 -1.80 -10.88 6.91
N TYR A 92 -2.67 -10.12 6.24
CA TYR A 92 -3.93 -10.61 5.70
C TYR A 92 -3.74 -11.72 4.64
N SER A 93 -2.82 -11.51 3.69
CA SER A 93 -2.46 -12.51 2.67
C SER A 93 -1.98 -13.81 3.30
N THR A 94 -1.16 -13.74 4.35
CA THR A 94 -0.67 -14.93 5.08
C THR A 94 -1.82 -15.72 5.71
N LEU A 95 -2.81 -15.03 6.29
CA LEU A 95 -3.98 -15.68 6.88
C LEU A 95 -4.78 -16.44 5.82
N ILE A 96 -5.06 -15.80 4.68
CA ILE A 96 -5.78 -16.46 3.57
C ILE A 96 -4.99 -17.66 3.05
N LYS A 97 -3.69 -17.48 2.80
CA LYS A 97 -2.82 -18.54 2.26
C LYS A 97 -2.78 -19.78 3.17
N ASN A 98 -2.82 -19.57 4.48
CA ASN A 98 -2.82 -20.66 5.46
C ASN A 98 -4.21 -21.23 5.76
N GLY A 99 -5.26 -20.79 5.03
CA GLY A 99 -6.64 -21.22 5.29
C GLY A 99 -7.20 -20.76 6.63
N SER A 100 -6.57 -19.79 7.28
CA SER A 100 -7.05 -19.23 8.55
C SER A 100 -8.22 -18.28 8.31
N ASP A 101 -9.24 -18.34 9.15
CA ASP A 101 -10.36 -17.39 9.10
C ASP A 101 -9.91 -15.99 9.56
N PRO A 102 -9.83 -14.99 8.65
CA PRO A 102 -9.39 -13.65 9.02
C PRO A 102 -10.36 -12.94 9.96
N ALA A 103 -11.66 -13.25 9.94
CA ALA A 103 -12.64 -12.62 10.81
C ALA A 103 -12.42 -13.01 12.27
N LYS A 104 -12.06 -14.27 12.53
CA LYS A 104 -11.68 -14.74 13.86
C LYS A 104 -10.30 -14.21 14.28
N VAL A 105 -9.31 -14.26 13.40
CA VAL A 105 -7.93 -13.94 13.77
C VAL A 105 -7.71 -12.43 13.95
N MET A 106 -8.16 -11.59 13.01
CA MET A 106 -7.82 -10.16 13.00
C MET A 106 -8.50 -9.37 14.13
N LYS A 107 -9.62 -9.88 14.65
CA LYS A 107 -10.32 -9.32 15.82
C LYS A 107 -9.74 -9.76 17.15
N SER A 108 -8.84 -10.75 17.15
CA SER A 108 -8.28 -11.27 18.40
C SER A 108 -7.31 -10.28 19.05
N LYS A 109 -7.35 -10.16 20.38
CA LYS A 109 -6.41 -9.34 21.16
C LYS A 109 -4.95 -9.64 20.80
N ARG A 110 -4.61 -10.93 20.69
CA ARG A 110 -3.26 -11.39 20.33
C ARG A 110 -2.82 -10.89 18.95
N TYR A 111 -3.72 -10.85 17.96
CA TYR A 111 -3.39 -10.29 16.65
C TYR A 111 -3.17 -8.78 16.73
N ILE A 112 -4.07 -8.06 17.40
CA ILE A 112 -4.03 -6.60 17.53
C ILE A 112 -2.73 -6.15 18.22
N GLU A 113 -2.33 -6.82 19.30
CA GLU A 113 -1.07 -6.53 20.00
C GLU A 113 0.15 -6.73 19.10
N ARG A 114 0.20 -7.83 18.35
CA ARG A 114 1.29 -8.06 17.39
C ARG A 114 1.30 -7.03 16.27
N LEU A 115 0.13 -6.63 15.77
CA LEU A 115 0.02 -5.60 14.74
C LEU A 115 0.53 -4.26 15.28
N LYS A 116 0.11 -3.86 16.48
CA LYS A 116 0.59 -2.64 17.15
C LYS A 116 2.11 -2.64 17.28
N HIS A 117 2.69 -3.73 17.77
CA HIS A 117 4.15 -3.87 17.89
C HIS A 117 4.86 -3.77 16.53
N LYS A 118 4.31 -4.38 15.47
CA LYS A 118 4.89 -4.27 14.12
C LYS A 118 4.86 -2.83 13.59
N ILE A 119 3.74 -2.14 13.76
CA ILE A 119 3.57 -0.74 13.34
C ILE A 119 4.53 0.17 14.10
N GLU A 120 4.64 0.00 15.42
CA GLU A 120 5.61 0.75 16.24
C GLU A 120 7.06 0.51 15.77
N GLY A 121 7.40 -0.74 15.45
CA GLY A 121 8.71 -1.07 14.89
C GLY A 121 8.99 -0.41 13.54
N ILE A 122 7.97 -0.27 12.66
CA ILE A 122 8.09 0.47 11.40
C ILE A 122 8.42 1.94 11.67
N ASN A 123 7.65 2.58 12.55
CA ASN A 123 7.84 3.98 12.91
C ASN A 123 9.24 4.23 13.50
N LYS A 124 9.68 3.39 14.44
CA LYS A 124 11.01 3.49 15.04
C LYS A 124 12.14 3.37 14.00
N ARG A 125 12.03 2.41 13.08
CA ARG A 125 13.04 2.25 12.01
C ARG A 125 13.10 3.46 11.10
N ARG A 126 11.95 4.07 10.78
CA ARG A 126 11.89 5.26 9.93
C ARG A 126 12.49 6.48 10.63
N LEU A 127 12.14 6.72 11.89
CA LEU A 127 12.73 7.81 12.66
C LEU A 127 14.25 7.66 12.75
N ALA A 128 14.74 6.45 13.03
CA ALA A 128 16.18 6.17 13.05
C ALA A 128 16.84 6.38 11.68
N GLN A 129 16.14 6.09 10.57
CA GLN A 129 16.66 6.35 9.23
C GLN A 129 16.73 7.85 8.92
N GLN A 130 15.68 8.60 9.24
CA GLN A 130 15.64 10.05 9.05
C GLN A 130 16.74 10.75 9.85
N GLU A 131 16.97 10.33 11.09
CA GLU A 131 18.04 10.89 11.93
C GLU A 131 19.42 10.59 11.34
N ARG A 132 19.67 9.35 10.86
CA ARG A 132 20.91 9.01 10.16
C ARG A 132 21.13 9.84 8.88
N GLU A 133 20.08 10.04 8.10
CA GLU A 133 20.14 10.86 6.87
C GLU A 133 20.42 12.32 7.19
N ARG A 134 19.81 12.86 8.26
CA ARG A 134 20.06 14.21 8.77
C ARG A 134 21.51 14.39 9.20
N GLN A 135 22.04 13.46 10.01
CA GLN A 135 23.43 13.49 10.46
C GLN A 135 24.40 13.40 9.28
N LYS A 136 24.10 12.54 8.29
CA LYS A 136 24.91 12.43 7.06
C LYS A 136 24.92 13.74 6.25
N LEU A 137 23.77 14.42 6.14
CA LEU A 137 23.66 15.70 5.45
C LEU A 137 24.43 16.81 6.18
N GLU A 138 24.36 16.85 7.51
CA GLU A 138 25.09 17.82 8.33
C GLU A 138 26.61 17.63 8.23
N LEU A 139 27.08 16.37 8.29
CA LEU A 139 28.49 16.06 8.07
C LEU A 139 28.97 16.49 6.68
N ALA A 140 28.19 16.21 5.64
CA ALA A 140 28.52 16.64 4.27
C ALA A 140 28.55 18.17 4.13
N ARG A 141 27.68 18.89 4.84
CA ARG A 141 27.68 20.36 4.88
C ARG A 141 28.96 20.89 5.54
N LEU A 142 29.32 20.36 6.71
CA LEU A 142 30.54 20.77 7.42
C LEU A 142 31.81 20.48 6.61
N GLU A 143 31.84 19.35 5.91
CA GLU A 143 32.94 19.00 5.01
C GLU A 143 33.06 20.00 3.85
N ASN A 144 31.93 20.38 3.23
CA ASN A 144 31.91 21.40 2.18
C ASN A 144 32.34 22.78 2.69
N GLU A 145 31.88 23.21 3.87
CA GLU A 145 32.29 24.48 4.49
C GLU A 145 33.80 24.49 4.80
N LYS A 146 34.33 23.39 5.33
CA LYS A 146 35.77 23.22 5.58
C LYS A 146 36.58 23.29 4.28
N ASN A 147 36.13 22.61 3.23
CA ASN A 147 36.80 22.62 1.94
C ASN A 147 36.79 24.03 1.32
N ALA A 148 35.66 24.75 1.39
CA ALA A 148 35.57 26.12 0.92
C ALA A 148 36.53 27.07 1.66
N ALA A 149 36.65 26.93 2.98
CA ALA A 149 37.59 27.71 3.77
C ALA A 149 39.05 27.44 3.38
N LEU A 150 39.41 26.17 3.13
CA LEU A 150 40.74 25.80 2.66
C LEU A 150 41.07 26.42 1.29
N TYR A 151 40.13 26.39 0.34
CA TYR A 151 40.31 27.04 -0.96
C TYR A 151 40.46 28.56 -0.83
N SER A 152 39.68 29.21 0.03
CA SER A 152 39.80 30.65 0.26
C SER A 152 41.16 31.03 0.83
N LEU A 153 41.72 30.24 1.75
CA LEU A 153 43.05 30.51 2.32
C LEU A 153 44.17 30.31 1.30
N LEU A 154 44.05 29.30 0.43
CA LEU A 154 45.03 29.06 -0.62
C LEU A 154 45.10 30.21 -1.63
N LEU A 155 43.95 30.78 -2.01
CA LEU A 155 43.87 31.90 -2.95
C LEU A 155 44.46 33.21 -2.41
N ILE A 156 44.48 33.41 -1.09
CA ILE A 156 45.09 34.60 -0.46
C ILE A 156 46.62 34.48 -0.39
N SER A 157 47.16 33.27 -0.54
CA SER A 157 48.58 32.97 -0.38
C SER A 157 49.39 33.01 -1.69
N ILE A 158 48.78 33.41 -2.80
CA ILE A 158 49.37 33.57 -4.15
C ILE A 158 49.36 35.05 -4.53
#